data_AF-A0A399P3L0-F1
#
_entry.id   AF-A0A399P3L0-F1
#
_cell.length_a   1.000
_cell.length_b   1.000
_cell.length_c   1.000
_cell.angle_alpha   90.00
_cell.angle_beta   90.00
_cell.angle_gamma   90.00
#
_symmetry.space_group_name_H-M   'P 1'
#
loop_
_entity.id
_entity.type
_entity.pdbx_description
1 polymer ?
#
loop_
_entity_poly.entity_id
_entity_poly.type
_entity_poly.pdbx_seq_one_letter_code
_entity_poly.pdbx_strand_id
1 'polypeptide(L)'
;IVNVSSGTTFADVPGTGGYVASKIALERLSAIARAELEGTGVVVSTLIPFATETEFLASIRAGRAEAEAMTAGAAFDTPETVAEAVLALIASGEARMDLVPAAYGGSR
;
A
#
# COMPACT_ATOMS: atom_id res chain seq x y z
N ILE A 1 -14.57 -2.31 4.46
CA ILE A 1 -13.23 -2.62 5.02
C ILE A 1 -12.19 -2.11 4.04
N VAL A 2 -11.27 -1.26 4.46
CA VAL A 2 -10.15 -0.82 3.62
C VAL A 2 -8.86 -1.32 4.25
N ASN A 3 -8.17 -2.22 3.57
CA ASN A 3 -6.88 -2.75 4.01
C ASN A 3 -5.75 -1.97 3.33
N VAL A 4 -4.79 -1.52 4.14
CA VAL A 4 -3.65 -0.72 3.64
C VAL A 4 -2.45 -1.64 3.43
N SER A 5 -2.12 -1.89 2.16
CA SER A 5 -0.92 -2.61 1.75
C SER A 5 0.31 -1.68 1.82
N SER A 6 1.23 -1.76 0.85
CA SER A 6 2.39 -0.88 0.73
C SER A 6 2.90 -0.89 -0.71
N GLY A 7 3.33 0.26 -1.23
CA GLY A 7 3.99 0.35 -2.54
C GLY A 7 5.27 -0.48 -2.65
N THR A 8 5.86 -0.89 -1.52
CA THR A 8 7.00 -1.83 -1.52
C THR A 8 6.65 -3.19 -2.13
N THR A 9 5.37 -3.56 -2.26
CA THR A 9 4.95 -4.78 -2.96
C THR A 9 5.20 -4.74 -4.48
N PHE A 10 5.60 -3.59 -5.02
CA PHE A 10 5.97 -3.40 -6.42
C PHE A 10 7.47 -3.61 -6.70
N ALA A 11 8.31 -3.89 -5.68
CA ALA A 11 9.75 -4.00 -5.84
C ALA A 11 10.38 -5.14 -5.02
N ASP A 12 11.42 -5.76 -5.55
CA ASP A 12 12.19 -6.82 -4.90
C ASP A 12 13.44 -6.26 -4.24
N VAL A 13 13.38 -6.04 -2.92
CA VAL A 13 14.37 -5.22 -2.20
C VAL A 13 15.01 -6.03 -1.08
N PRO A 14 16.35 -6.09 -1.01
CA PRO A 14 17.02 -6.74 0.10
C PRO A 14 16.56 -6.20 1.46
N GLY A 15 16.30 -7.11 2.40
CA GLY A 15 15.89 -6.76 3.77
C GLY A 15 14.39 -6.54 3.98
N THR A 16 13.56 -6.48 2.93
CA THR A 16 12.12 -6.21 3.06
C THR A 16 11.24 -7.46 3.00
N GLY A 17 11.81 -8.64 2.73
CA GLY A 17 11.07 -9.86 2.37
C GLY A 17 9.93 -10.24 3.34
N GLY A 18 10.16 -10.17 4.66
CA GLY A 18 9.11 -10.46 5.64
C GLY A 18 7.96 -9.45 5.61
N TYR A 19 8.29 -8.16 5.45
CA TYR A 19 7.31 -7.09 5.33
C TYR A 19 6.52 -7.21 4.02
N VAL A 20 7.21 -7.33 2.89
CA VAL A 20 6.59 -7.47 1.55
C VAL A 20 5.71 -8.71 1.48
N ALA A 21 6.17 -9.86 1.98
CA ALA A 21 5.36 -11.07 2.03
C ALA A 21 4.06 -10.87 2.84
N SER A 22 4.13 -10.20 4.00
CA SER A 22 2.93 -9.90 4.80
C SER A 22 1.94 -8.98 4.07
N LYS A 23 2.46 -8.00 3.33
CA LYS A 23 1.64 -7.05 2.57
C LYS A 23 1.01 -7.70 1.34
N ILE A 24 1.74 -8.53 0.58
CA ILE A 24 1.18 -9.32 -0.53
C ILE A 24 0.12 -10.31 -0.01
N ALA A 25 0.37 -10.97 1.13
CA ALA A 25 -0.62 -11.84 1.75
C ALA A 25 -1.91 -11.07 2.11
N LEU A 26 -1.79 -9.86 2.65
CA LEU A 26 -2.93 -8.98 2.93
C LEU A 26 -3.69 -8.60 1.64
N GLU A 27 -3.00 -8.31 0.54
CA GLU A 27 -3.65 -8.03 -0.76
C GLU A 27 -4.48 -9.22 -1.25
N ARG A 28 -3.91 -10.44 -1.18
CA ARG A 28 -4.62 -11.67 -1.58
C ARG A 28 -5.79 -11.98 -0.66
N LEU A 29 -5.59 -11.86 0.66
CA LEU A 29 -6.66 -12.02 1.65
C LEU A 29 -7.81 -11.05 1.38
N SER A 30 -7.51 -9.80 1.06
CA SER A 30 -8.51 -8.77 0.78
C SER A 30 -9.32 -9.06 -0.48
N ALA A 31 -8.66 -9.50 -1.56
CA ALA A 31 -9.31 -9.86 -2.80
C ALA A 31 -10.23 -11.10 -2.64
N ILE A 32 -9.77 -12.11 -1.89
CA ILE A 32 -10.56 -13.31 -1.58
C ILE A 32 -11.75 -12.92 -0.71
N ALA A 33 -11.54 -12.17 0.37
CA ALA A 33 -12.61 -11.72 1.26
C ALA A 33 -13.68 -10.89 0.51
N ARG A 34 -13.28 -10.06 -0.47
CA ARG A 34 -14.24 -9.34 -1.32
C ARG A 34 -15.16 -10.29 -2.07
N ALA A 35 -14.63 -11.37 -2.62
CA ALA A 35 -15.41 -12.38 -3.34
C ALA A 35 -16.30 -13.19 -2.39
N GLU A 36 -15.78 -13.60 -1.24
CA GLU A 36 -16.53 -14.36 -0.23
C GLU A 36 -17.68 -13.56 0.39
N LEU A 37 -17.54 -12.24 0.48
CA LEU A 37 -18.53 -11.33 1.06
C LEU A 37 -19.47 -10.70 0.03
N GLU A 38 -19.41 -11.11 -1.23
CA GLU A 38 -20.33 -10.62 -2.27
C GLU A 38 -21.79 -10.88 -1.86
N GLY A 39 -22.66 -9.88 -2.04
CA GLY A 39 -24.08 -9.96 -1.68
C GLY A 39 -24.39 -9.78 -0.19
N THR A 40 -23.38 -9.71 0.69
CA THR A 40 -23.59 -9.49 2.14
C THR A 40 -23.78 -8.01 2.53
N GLY A 41 -23.49 -7.08 1.60
CA GLY A 41 -23.44 -5.65 1.87
C GLY A 41 -22.10 -5.15 2.43
N VAL A 42 -21.13 -6.03 2.68
CA VAL A 42 -19.77 -5.65 3.09
C VAL A 42 -18.86 -5.51 1.87
N VAL A 43 -18.29 -4.32 1.67
CA VAL A 43 -17.28 -4.07 0.64
C VAL A 43 -15.89 -4.16 1.23
N VAL A 44 -14.98 -4.86 0.54
CA VAL A 44 -13.56 -4.96 0.90
C VAL A 44 -12.71 -4.38 -0.23
N SER A 45 -11.86 -3.41 0.13
CA SER A 45 -10.97 -2.70 -0.80
C SER A 45 -9.54 -2.72 -0.28
N THR A 46 -8.58 -2.65 -1.20
CA THR A 46 -7.15 -2.56 -0.89
C THR A 46 -6.59 -1.22 -1.34
N LEU A 47 -5.98 -0.46 -0.43
CA LEU A 47 -5.19 0.71 -0.76
C LEU A 47 -3.71 0.37 -0.76
N ILE A 48 -2.97 0.84 -1.77
CA ILE A 48 -1.52 0.69 -1.84
C ILE A 48 -0.87 2.05 -1.90
N PRO A 49 -0.51 2.64 -0.75
CA PRO A 49 0.15 3.93 -0.72
C PRO A 49 1.58 3.83 -1.25
N PHE A 50 2.10 4.93 -1.79
CA PHE A 50 3.53 5.09 -2.01
C PHE A 50 4.24 5.51 -0.71
N ALA A 51 5.53 5.86 -0.78
CA ALA A 51 6.25 6.42 0.36
C ALA A 51 5.46 7.61 0.94
N THR A 52 5.18 7.57 2.24
CA THR A 52 4.36 8.59 2.93
C THR A 52 5.22 9.29 3.99
N GLU A 53 5.12 10.62 4.06
CA GLU A 53 5.81 11.46 5.04
C GLU A 53 5.29 11.20 6.45
N THR A 54 5.84 10.17 7.08
CA THR A 54 5.51 9.73 8.44
C THR A 54 6.79 9.31 9.16
N GLU A 55 6.71 9.14 10.48
CA GLU A 55 7.79 8.61 11.30
C GLU A 55 8.06 7.12 11.01
N PHE A 56 7.25 6.46 10.16
CA PHE A 56 7.38 5.05 9.84
C PHE A 56 8.77 4.70 9.29
N LEU A 57 9.29 5.47 8.33
CA LEU A 57 10.61 5.20 7.75
C LEU A 57 11.72 5.29 8.81
N ALA A 58 11.60 6.23 9.74
CA ALA A 58 12.52 6.38 10.86
C ALA A 58 12.42 5.24 11.88
N SER A 59 11.26 4.55 11.95
CA SER A 59 11.02 3.43 12.87
C SER A 59 11.58 2.08 12.38
N ILE A 60 11.99 1.98 11.11
CA ILE A 60 12.54 0.76 10.52
C ILE A 60 13.88 0.44 11.18
N ARG A 61 13.95 -0.75 11.81
CA ARG A 61 15.16 -1.21 12.53
C ARG A 61 16.12 -2.02 11.67
N ALA A 62 15.61 -2.77 10.70
CA ALA A 62 16.38 -3.61 9.79
C ALA A 62 16.07 -3.22 8.34
N GLY A 63 17.09 -3.11 7.48
CA GLY A 63 16.91 -2.71 6.09
C GLY A 63 16.64 -1.21 5.88
N ARG A 64 16.94 -0.35 6.87
CA ARG A 64 16.63 1.09 6.82
C ARG A 64 17.42 1.80 5.73
N ALA A 65 18.72 1.56 5.63
CA ALA A 65 19.57 2.21 4.64
C ALA A 65 19.14 1.81 3.21
N GLU A 66 18.71 0.57 3.03
CA GLU A 66 18.19 0.04 1.78
C GLU A 66 16.82 0.66 1.44
N ALA A 67 15.92 0.78 2.42
CA ALA A 67 14.64 1.45 2.26
C ALA A 67 14.78 2.95 1.95
N GLU A 68 15.72 3.64 2.61
CA GLU A 68 16.08 5.03 2.33
C GLU A 68 16.70 5.16 0.92
N ALA A 69 17.58 4.25 0.51
CA ALA A 69 18.20 4.27 -0.81
C ALA A 69 17.17 4.07 -1.95
N MET A 70 16.19 3.20 -1.75
CA MET A 70 15.09 3.01 -2.72
C MET A 70 14.22 4.24 -2.92
N THR A 71 14.00 4.96 -1.83
CA THR A 71 13.12 6.13 -1.81
C THR A 71 13.90 7.42 -2.02
N ALA A 72 15.22 7.32 -2.25
CA ALA A 72 16.09 8.45 -2.49
C ALA A 72 15.65 9.21 -3.74
N GLY A 73 15.27 10.48 -3.56
CA GLY A 73 14.77 11.34 -4.63
C GLY A 73 13.31 11.09 -5.01
N ALA A 74 12.62 10.15 -4.36
CA ALA A 74 11.18 9.99 -4.50
C ALA A 74 10.45 11.12 -3.76
N ALA A 75 9.41 11.68 -4.37
CA ALA A 75 8.50 12.59 -3.67
C ALA A 75 7.54 11.75 -2.82
N PHE A 76 7.51 12.02 -1.52
CA PHE A 76 6.66 11.30 -0.59
C PHE A 76 5.28 11.97 -0.57
N ASP A 77 4.24 11.16 -0.45
CA ASP A 77 2.89 11.67 -0.25
C ASP A 77 2.71 12.11 1.20
N THR A 78 1.88 13.11 1.46
CA THR A 78 1.51 13.45 2.83
C THR A 78 0.50 12.41 3.36
N PRO A 79 0.38 12.24 4.69
CA PRO A 79 -0.67 11.40 5.29
C PRO A 79 -2.08 11.77 4.82
N GLU A 80 -2.34 13.05 4.57
CA GLU A 80 -3.63 13.55 4.08
C GLU A 80 -3.92 13.03 2.67
N THR A 81 -2.90 12.94 1.80
CA THR A 81 -3.06 12.37 0.46
C THR A 81 -3.51 10.90 0.54
N VAL A 82 -2.92 10.13 1.47
CA VAL A 82 -3.33 8.74 1.72
C VAL A 82 -4.74 8.68 2.30
N ALA A 83 -5.10 9.60 3.21
CA ALA A 83 -6.44 9.69 3.79
C ALA A 83 -7.51 9.98 2.74
N GLU A 84 -7.26 10.91 1.83
CA GLU A 84 -8.17 11.21 0.70
C GLU A 84 -8.36 10.00 -0.21
N ALA A 85 -7.29 9.24 -0.48
CA ALA A 85 -7.39 7.99 -1.25
C ALA A 85 -8.25 6.92 -0.54
N VAL A 86 -8.16 6.82 0.80
CA VAL A 86 -9.05 5.95 1.58
C VAL A 86 -10.50 6.39 1.44
N LEU A 87 -10.80 7.69 1.55
CA LEU A 87 -12.15 8.22 1.39
C LEU A 87 -12.69 7.96 -0.03
N ALA A 88 -11.86 8.13 -1.06
CA ALA A 88 -12.22 7.84 -2.44
C ALA A 88 -12.56 6.36 -2.66
N LEU A 89 -11.79 5.43 -2.08
CA LEU A 89 -12.09 4.00 -2.12
C LEU A 89 -13.40 3.65 -1.40
N ILE A 90 -13.66 4.27 -0.25
CA ILE A 90 -14.92 4.07 0.49
C ILE A 90 -16.11 4.54 -0.36
N ALA A 91 -15.98 5.69 -1.01
CA ALA A 91 -17.05 6.26 -1.83
C ALA A 91 -17.32 5.45 -3.10
N SER A 92 -16.27 4.94 -3.76
CA SER A 92 -16.40 4.21 -5.03
C SER A 92 -16.73 2.73 -4.84
N GLY A 93 -16.26 2.12 -3.75
CA GLY A 93 -16.32 0.67 -3.54
C GLY A 93 -15.39 -0.12 -4.47
N GLU A 94 -14.44 0.55 -5.12
CA GLU A 94 -13.47 -0.10 -6.01
C GLU A 94 -12.62 -1.13 -5.27
N ALA A 95 -12.24 -2.20 -5.96
CA ALA A 95 -11.53 -3.30 -5.33
C ALA A 95 -10.11 -2.91 -4.87
N ARG A 96 -9.46 -2.02 -5.62
CA ARG A 96 -8.06 -1.65 -5.42
C ARG A 96 -7.81 -0.22 -5.89
N MET A 97 -6.96 0.49 -5.17
CA MET A 97 -6.34 1.75 -5.61
C MET A 97 -4.88 1.73 -5.18
N ASP A 98 -3.98 2.25 -6.00
CA ASP A 98 -2.60 2.52 -5.61
C ASP A 98 -2.25 3.99 -5.83
N LEU A 99 -1.31 4.49 -5.03
CA LEU A 99 -0.69 5.81 -5.17
C LEU A 99 0.75 5.67 -5.69
N VAL A 100 1.12 4.51 -6.21
CA VAL A 100 2.49 4.23 -6.64
C VAL A 100 2.71 4.91 -8.00
N PRO A 101 3.75 5.74 -8.18
CA PRO A 101 3.98 6.38 -9.47
C PRO A 101 4.25 5.35 -10.57
N ALA A 102 3.87 5.67 -11.81
CA ALA A 102 4.09 4.81 -12.97
C ALA A 102 5.57 4.42 -13.19
N ALA A 103 6.51 5.28 -12.80
CA ALA A 103 7.94 5.00 -12.83
C ALA A 103 8.36 3.81 -11.93
N TYR A 104 7.52 3.46 -10.94
CA TYR A 104 7.68 2.32 -10.03
C TYR A 104 6.66 1.21 -10.32
N GLY A 105 5.98 1.25 -11.46
CA GLY A 105 5.03 0.23 -11.91
C GLY A 105 3.60 0.38 -11.40
N GLY A 106 3.28 1.48 -10.70
CA GLY A 106 1.92 1.78 -10.24
C GLY A 106 1.05 2.48 -11.27
N SER A 107 -0.12 2.98 -10.82
CA SER A 107 -1.13 3.63 -11.67
C SER A 107 -1.18 5.15 -11.56
N ARG A 108 -0.45 5.75 -10.62
CA ARG A 108 -0.40 7.21 -10.43
C ARG A 108 0.61 7.92 -11.33
#